data_AF-A0A640V097-F1
#
_entry.id   AF-A0A640V097-F1
#
_cell.length_a   1.000
_cell.length_b   1.000
_cell.length_c   1.000
_cell.angle_alpha   90.00
_cell.angle_beta   90.00
_cell.angle_gamma   90.00
#
_symmetry.space_group_name_H-M   'P 1'
#
loop_
_entity.id
_entity.type
_entity.pdbx_description
1 polymer ?
#
loop_
_entity_poly.entity_id
_entity_poly.type
_entity_poly.pdbx_seq_one_letter_code
_entity_poly.pdbx_strand_id
1 'polypeptide(L)'
;MTIAMAEPEEPEGNFVSRIVKVTPEIAATFLSRDSVNRRLDMGQVRSLTETILRGEWKLTHQGIAFDETGALLDGQHRLHAIIEANTPVEMLVFDGVAREVFPVLDTGKRRSAADTLLSTGAKYLHLLSSTIRHVILFKTMPNDPWSGARAHVSNDRILAAYNEDRDRYGEAVTIGRELSKHLFASQTAAAVGFFVTTDVAPAADIDEWISGLKSGASLDPGDARLALREVPRDTQKRGSKRRMGMRDQVAIYIKAWNSWVEPEKASELRLRRLRKREKMPIPVEVKFER
;
A
#
# COMPACT_ATOMS: atom_id res chain seq x y z
N MET A 1 -2.77 -11.64 -41.58
CA MET A 1 -3.80 -10.63 -41.88
C MET A 1 -3.22 -9.27 -41.56
N THR A 2 -2.76 -8.56 -42.59
CA THR A 2 -2.25 -7.20 -42.48
C THR A 2 -3.45 -6.28 -42.37
N ILE A 3 -3.64 -5.64 -41.21
CA ILE A 3 -4.67 -4.61 -41.07
C ILE A 3 -4.20 -3.43 -41.90
N ALA A 4 -4.84 -3.18 -43.03
CA ALA A 4 -4.70 -1.94 -43.76
C ALA A 4 -5.21 -0.82 -42.85
N MET A 5 -4.30 -0.01 -42.31
CA MET A 5 -4.67 1.25 -41.68
C MET A 5 -5.10 2.18 -42.81
N ALA A 6 -6.38 2.53 -42.85
CA ALA A 6 -6.84 3.66 -43.64
C ALA A 6 -6.03 4.89 -43.22
N GLU A 7 -5.69 5.77 -44.17
CA GLU A 7 -5.14 7.08 -43.86
C GLU A 7 -6.05 7.75 -42.82
N PRO A 8 -5.52 8.17 -41.65
CA PRO A 8 -6.36 8.81 -40.67
C PRO A 8 -6.84 10.14 -41.27
N GLU A 9 -8.17 10.32 -41.35
CA GLU A 9 -8.73 11.68 -41.45
C GLU A 9 -8.05 12.53 -40.37
N GLU A 10 -7.54 13.70 -40.74
CA GLU A 10 -6.93 14.61 -39.79
C GLU A 10 -7.94 14.84 -38.66
N PRO A 11 -7.60 14.50 -37.40
CA PRO A 11 -8.55 14.67 -36.31
C PRO A 11 -8.91 16.15 -36.21
N GLU A 12 -10.20 16.47 -36.25
CA GLU A 12 -10.71 17.81 -35.97
C GLU A 12 -10.31 18.20 -34.54
N GLY A 13 -9.20 18.92 -34.40
CA GLY A 13 -8.69 19.39 -33.12
C GLY A 13 -7.25 19.91 -33.20
N ASN A 14 -7.09 21.22 -33.24
CA ASN A 14 -5.79 21.90 -33.16
C ASN A 14 -5.32 22.02 -31.69
N PHE A 15 -5.09 20.90 -31.01
CA PHE A 15 -4.43 20.94 -29.69
C PHE A 15 -2.93 20.63 -29.82
N VAL A 16 -2.12 21.34 -29.05
CA VAL A 16 -0.67 21.12 -29.00
C VAL A 16 -0.35 20.41 -27.68
N SER A 17 0.49 19.38 -27.75
CA SER A 17 1.01 18.70 -26.56
C SER A 17 2.52 18.85 -26.45
N ARG A 18 3.02 19.10 -25.24
CA ARG A 18 4.44 19.23 -24.95
C ARG A 18 4.78 18.69 -23.57
N ILE A 19 5.97 18.12 -23.44
CA ILE A 19 6.52 17.76 -22.13
C ILE A 19 7.09 19.03 -21.51
N VAL A 20 6.62 19.38 -20.32
CA VAL A 20 7.05 20.56 -19.57
C VAL A 20 7.54 20.12 -18.19
N LYS A 21 8.68 20.64 -17.77
CA LYS A 21 9.11 20.57 -16.37
C LYS A 21 8.32 21.59 -15.56
N VAL A 22 7.27 21.15 -14.91
CA VAL A 22 6.36 22.00 -14.14
C VAL A 22 6.97 22.24 -12.75
N THR A 23 7.38 23.48 -12.48
CA THR A 23 7.84 23.93 -11.16
C THR A 23 6.66 24.38 -10.29
N PRO A 24 6.83 24.57 -8.98
CA PRO A 24 5.79 25.15 -8.11
C PRO A 24 5.26 26.50 -8.62
N GLU A 25 6.13 27.34 -9.18
CA GLU A 25 5.76 28.64 -9.74
C GLU A 25 4.90 28.48 -10.99
N ILE A 26 5.32 27.61 -11.92
CA ILE A 26 4.54 27.29 -13.13
C ILE A 26 3.19 26.69 -12.73
N ALA A 27 3.17 25.81 -11.72
CA ALA A 27 1.95 25.20 -11.23
C ALA A 27 0.97 26.24 -10.64
N ALA A 28 1.48 27.23 -9.90
CA ALA A 28 0.70 28.34 -9.39
C ALA A 28 0.14 29.20 -10.52
N THR A 29 0.94 29.49 -11.56
CA THR A 29 0.46 30.21 -12.77
C THR A 29 -0.60 29.42 -13.53
N PHE A 30 -0.49 28.10 -13.59
CA PHE A 30 -1.51 27.26 -14.23
C PHE A 30 -2.82 27.23 -13.44
N LEU A 31 -2.74 27.21 -12.11
CA LEU A 31 -3.91 27.27 -11.23
C LEU A 31 -4.57 28.65 -11.16
N SER A 32 -3.85 29.73 -11.48
CA SER A 32 -4.43 31.08 -11.51
C SER A 32 -5.28 31.37 -12.74
N ARG A 33 -5.28 30.47 -13.74
CA ARG A 33 -6.15 30.58 -14.91
C ARG A 33 -7.58 30.20 -14.52
N ASP A 34 -8.56 30.67 -15.30
CA ASP A 34 -9.94 30.23 -15.14
C ASP A 34 -10.01 28.71 -15.17
N SER A 35 -10.84 28.09 -14.33
CA SER A 35 -10.90 26.65 -14.20
C SER A 35 -12.34 26.15 -14.26
N VAL A 36 -12.53 24.97 -14.86
CA VAL A 36 -13.82 24.28 -14.78
C VAL A 36 -13.96 23.73 -13.36
N ASN A 37 -14.94 24.25 -12.61
CA ASN A 37 -15.08 24.08 -11.18
C ASN A 37 -15.32 22.59 -10.78
N ARG A 38 -14.24 21.82 -10.62
CA ARG A 38 -14.26 20.45 -10.07
C ARG A 38 -13.84 20.50 -8.61
N ARG A 39 -14.60 19.87 -7.73
CA ARG A 39 -14.25 19.75 -6.30
C ARG A 39 -12.85 19.15 -6.13
N LEU A 40 -11.95 19.89 -5.50
CA LEU A 40 -10.62 19.41 -5.14
C LEU A 40 -10.72 18.36 -4.03
N ASP A 41 -10.02 17.24 -4.20
CA ASP A 41 -9.89 16.18 -3.18
C ASP A 41 -8.49 16.27 -2.56
N MET A 42 -8.42 16.83 -1.36
CA MET A 42 -7.16 16.98 -0.62
C MET A 42 -6.51 15.64 -0.26
N GLY A 43 -7.28 14.55 -0.18
CA GLY A 43 -6.71 13.21 -0.01
C GLY A 43 -5.90 12.78 -1.22
N GLN A 44 -6.41 13.05 -2.43
CA GLN A 44 -5.69 12.80 -3.68
C GLN A 44 -4.47 13.72 -3.83
N VAL A 45 -4.60 15.02 -3.50
CA VAL A 45 -3.48 15.97 -3.49
C VAL A 45 -2.35 15.43 -2.61
N ARG A 46 -2.62 15.15 -1.33
CA ARG A 46 -1.60 14.64 -0.40
C ARG A 46 -0.99 13.32 -0.86
N SER A 47 -1.79 12.42 -1.45
CA SER A 47 -1.25 11.16 -1.99
C SER A 47 -0.26 11.41 -3.13
N LEU A 48 -0.54 12.38 -4.00
CA LEU A 48 0.36 12.77 -5.08
C LEU A 48 1.59 13.51 -4.54
N THR A 49 1.42 14.41 -3.56
CA THR A 49 2.52 15.10 -2.85
C THR A 49 3.54 14.09 -2.33
N GLU A 50 3.06 13.09 -1.61
CA GLU A 50 3.88 12.03 -1.04
C GLU A 50 4.57 11.17 -2.12
N THR A 51 3.92 10.92 -3.25
CA THR A 51 4.55 10.25 -4.42
C THR A 51 5.67 11.10 -5.02
N ILE A 52 5.47 12.42 -5.15
CA ILE A 52 6.51 13.35 -5.64
C ILE A 52 7.69 13.39 -4.68
N LEU A 53 7.42 13.55 -3.37
CA LEU A 53 8.47 13.61 -2.34
C LEU A 53 9.30 12.32 -2.26
N ARG A 54 8.71 11.16 -2.60
CA ARG A 54 9.44 9.88 -2.67
C ARG A 54 10.20 9.69 -3.99
N GLY A 55 10.14 10.63 -4.93
CA GLY A 55 10.76 10.48 -6.26
C GLY A 55 10.09 9.40 -7.12
N GLU A 56 8.84 9.04 -6.81
CA GLU A 56 8.09 7.98 -7.48
C GLU A 56 7.29 8.51 -8.68
N TRP A 57 7.33 9.82 -8.94
CA TRP A 57 6.65 10.42 -10.09
C TRP A 57 7.25 9.91 -11.40
N LYS A 58 6.39 9.48 -12.32
CA LYS A 58 6.77 9.09 -13.68
C LYS A 58 5.97 9.90 -14.68
N LEU A 59 6.62 10.32 -15.76
CA LEU A 59 5.94 10.91 -16.90
C LEU A 59 5.00 9.86 -17.52
N THR A 60 3.73 10.21 -17.69
CA THR A 60 2.72 9.36 -18.33
C THR A 60 1.93 10.16 -19.35
N HIS A 61 1.09 9.49 -20.14
CA HIS A 61 0.14 10.13 -21.06
C HIS A 61 -0.87 11.05 -20.34
N GLN A 62 -1.07 10.87 -19.03
CA GLN A 62 -1.93 11.73 -18.23
C GLN A 62 -1.20 13.04 -17.93
N GLY A 63 -1.73 14.14 -18.46
CA GLY A 63 -1.12 15.49 -18.39
C GLY A 63 -2.01 16.56 -17.76
N ILE A 64 -1.61 17.81 -17.88
CA ILE A 64 -2.43 19.01 -17.62
C ILE A 64 -3.11 19.39 -18.93
N ALA A 65 -4.37 19.80 -18.88
CA ALA A 65 -5.11 20.21 -20.08
C ALA A 65 -5.72 21.61 -19.90
N PHE A 66 -5.53 22.45 -20.91
CA PHE A 66 -6.17 23.75 -21.06
C PHE A 66 -7.12 23.73 -22.26
N ASP A 67 -8.27 24.40 -22.12
CA ASP A 67 -9.18 24.59 -23.25
C ASP A 67 -8.69 25.64 -24.24
N GLU A 68 -9.44 25.85 -25.32
CA GLU A 68 -9.15 26.85 -26.36
C GLU A 68 -9.09 28.29 -25.82
N THR A 69 -9.69 28.56 -24.66
CA THR A 69 -9.64 29.87 -23.99
C THR A 69 -8.50 29.98 -22.99
N GLY A 70 -7.73 28.90 -22.80
CA GLY A 70 -6.66 28.80 -21.81
C GLY A 70 -7.13 28.42 -20.41
N ALA A 71 -8.41 28.07 -20.22
CA ALA A 71 -8.93 27.67 -18.93
C ALA A 71 -8.48 26.24 -18.57
N LEU A 72 -8.13 26.03 -17.31
CA LEU A 72 -7.70 24.73 -16.78
C LEU A 72 -8.89 23.75 -16.76
N LEU A 73 -8.76 22.69 -17.56
CA LEU A 73 -9.69 21.58 -17.60
C LEU A 73 -9.28 20.51 -16.59
N ASP A 74 -8.06 20.00 -16.70
CA ASP A 74 -7.55 18.89 -15.89
C ASP A 74 -6.13 19.16 -15.40
N GLY A 75 -5.78 18.57 -14.27
CA GLY A 75 -4.46 18.69 -13.64
C GLY A 75 -4.51 19.30 -12.24
N GLN A 76 -5.65 19.76 -11.74
CA GLN A 76 -5.75 20.49 -10.47
C GLN A 76 -5.05 19.77 -9.29
N HIS A 77 -5.29 18.48 -9.10
CA HIS A 77 -4.68 17.74 -7.98
C HIS A 77 -3.16 17.61 -8.14
N ARG A 78 -2.68 17.50 -9.39
CA ARG A 78 -1.27 17.36 -9.72
C ARG A 78 -0.54 18.69 -9.51
N LEU A 79 -1.14 19.79 -9.95
CA LEU A 79 -0.61 21.15 -9.73
C LEU A 79 -0.53 21.49 -8.23
N HIS A 80 -1.60 21.23 -7.47
CA HIS A 80 -1.57 21.41 -6.02
C HIS A 80 -0.52 20.52 -5.34
N ALA A 81 -0.36 19.27 -5.78
CA ALA A 81 0.64 18.37 -5.22
C ALA A 81 2.08 18.82 -5.51
N ILE A 82 2.36 19.39 -6.69
CA ILE A 82 3.67 19.95 -7.04
C ILE A 82 4.00 21.14 -6.14
N ILE A 83 3.02 22.02 -5.90
CA ILE A 83 3.17 23.16 -4.99
C ILE A 83 3.40 22.67 -3.56
N GLU A 84 2.58 21.72 -3.07
CA GLU A 84 2.68 21.18 -1.72
C GLU A 84 4.00 20.43 -1.49
N ALA A 85 4.50 19.71 -2.50
CA ALA A 85 5.78 19.00 -2.45
C ALA A 85 6.99 19.92 -2.67
N ASN A 86 6.78 21.14 -3.14
CA ASN A 86 7.82 22.09 -3.53
C ASN A 86 8.93 21.47 -4.40
N THR A 87 8.53 20.59 -5.33
CA THR A 87 9.47 19.77 -6.14
C THR A 87 9.00 19.74 -7.59
N PRO A 88 9.85 20.13 -8.56
CA PRO A 88 9.45 20.13 -9.97
C PRO A 88 9.34 18.72 -10.54
N VAL A 89 8.37 18.49 -11.43
CA VAL A 89 8.17 17.21 -12.13
C VAL A 89 7.88 17.40 -13.61
N GLU A 90 8.18 16.40 -14.42
CA GLU A 90 7.85 16.41 -15.85
C GLU A 90 6.39 15.98 -16.07
N MET A 91 5.68 16.73 -16.91
CA MET A 91 4.29 16.47 -17.27
C MET A 91 4.02 16.80 -18.74
N LEU A 92 3.12 16.03 -19.36
CA LEU A 92 2.49 16.48 -20.60
C LEU A 92 1.55 17.65 -20.30
N VAL A 93 1.63 18.70 -21.11
CA VAL A 93 0.72 19.85 -21.08
C VAL A 93 0.05 19.92 -22.45
N PHE A 94 -1.27 19.89 -22.44
CA PHE A 94 -2.13 20.03 -23.61
C PHE A 94 -2.73 21.43 -23.60
N ASP A 95 -2.52 22.18 -24.68
CA ASP A 95 -3.08 23.51 -24.91
C ASP A 95 -4.10 23.42 -26.09
N GLY A 96 -5.28 24.01 -25.96
CA GLY A 96 -6.29 24.06 -27.03
C GLY A 96 -7.24 22.86 -27.11
N VAL A 97 -7.50 22.18 -25.99
CA VAL A 97 -8.41 21.02 -25.97
C VAL A 97 -9.86 21.48 -26.07
N ALA A 98 -10.62 20.94 -27.03
CA ALA A 98 -12.05 21.23 -27.16
C ALA A 98 -12.78 20.88 -25.85
N ARG A 99 -13.58 21.84 -25.35
CA ARG A 99 -14.26 21.73 -24.05
C ARG A 99 -15.22 20.54 -23.97
N GLU A 100 -15.71 20.09 -25.11
CA GLU A 100 -16.62 18.94 -25.28
C GLU A 100 -15.95 17.59 -24.95
N VAL A 101 -14.63 17.52 -25.00
CA VAL A 101 -13.86 16.31 -24.63
C VAL A 101 -13.82 16.13 -23.10
N PHE A 102 -14.06 17.20 -22.35
CA PHE A 102 -13.91 17.23 -20.89
C PHE A 102 -14.75 16.22 -20.09
N PRO A 103 -16.03 15.95 -20.42
CA PRO A 103 -16.84 14.96 -19.69
C PRO A 103 -16.32 13.53 -19.86
N VAL A 104 -15.54 13.27 -20.90
CA VAL A 104 -15.01 11.94 -21.24
C VAL A 104 -13.63 11.71 -20.61
N LEU A 105 -12.90 12.80 -20.31
CA LEU A 105 -11.63 12.76 -19.61
C LEU A 105 -11.80 12.13 -18.21
N ASP A 106 -11.00 11.10 -17.95
CA ASP A 106 -10.90 10.39 -16.66
C ASP A 106 -12.09 9.48 -16.26
N THR A 107 -12.86 8.99 -17.25
CA THR A 107 -13.87 7.93 -17.02
C THR A 107 -13.29 6.52 -16.83
N GLY A 108 -11.97 6.35 -17.02
CA GLY A 108 -11.28 5.07 -16.92
C GLY A 108 -11.19 4.53 -15.48
N LYS A 109 -11.53 3.26 -15.28
CA LYS A 109 -11.33 2.57 -14.00
C LYS A 109 -9.82 2.56 -13.66
N ARG A 110 -9.45 3.21 -12.55
CA ARG A 110 -8.07 3.16 -12.03
C ARG A 110 -7.68 1.70 -11.77
N ARG A 111 -6.55 1.27 -12.34
CA ARG A 111 -5.99 -0.06 -12.11
C ARG A 111 -5.68 -0.23 -10.62
N SER A 112 -6.30 -1.22 -9.98
CA SER A 112 -6.00 -1.52 -8.58
C SER A 112 -4.65 -2.23 -8.44
N ALA A 113 -4.13 -2.27 -7.23
CA ALA A 113 -2.93 -3.06 -6.94
C ALA A 113 -3.15 -4.56 -7.22
N ALA A 114 -4.36 -5.07 -6.99
CA ALA A 114 -4.72 -6.45 -7.37
C ALA A 114 -4.73 -6.64 -8.90
N ASP A 115 -5.24 -5.67 -9.66
CA ASP A 115 -5.21 -5.70 -11.13
C ASP A 115 -3.76 -5.65 -11.66
N THR A 116 -2.85 -4.99 -10.94
CA THR A 116 -1.42 -4.93 -11.27
C THR A 116 -0.74 -6.28 -11.08
N LEU A 117 -1.16 -7.05 -10.07
CA LEU A 117 -0.64 -8.39 -9.80
C LEU A 117 -1.30 -9.47 -10.69
N LEU A 118 -2.42 -9.17 -11.35
CA LEU A 118 -3.15 -10.15 -12.18
C LEU A 118 -2.26 -10.76 -13.29
N SER A 119 -1.40 -9.97 -13.91
CA SER A 119 -0.49 -10.41 -14.99
C SER A 119 0.61 -11.38 -14.51
N THR A 120 0.77 -11.55 -13.20
CA THR A 120 1.83 -12.38 -12.62
C THR A 120 1.42 -13.84 -12.42
N GLY A 121 0.14 -14.18 -12.60
CA GLY A 121 -0.40 -15.52 -12.32
C GLY A 121 -0.59 -15.83 -10.83
N ALA A 122 -0.36 -14.85 -9.95
CA ALA A 122 -0.48 -15.03 -8.51
C ALA A 122 -1.93 -15.31 -8.05
N LYS A 123 -2.07 -15.98 -6.91
CA LYS A 123 -3.37 -16.29 -6.30
C LYS A 123 -3.71 -15.28 -5.20
N TYR A 124 -4.99 -15.20 -4.86
CA TYR A 124 -5.50 -14.36 -3.77
C TYR A 124 -5.11 -12.87 -3.88
N LEU A 125 -5.20 -12.32 -5.10
CA LEU A 125 -4.64 -11.00 -5.48
C LEU A 125 -4.95 -9.86 -4.48
N HIS A 126 -6.18 -9.77 -3.97
CA HIS A 126 -6.54 -8.73 -2.99
C HIS A 126 -5.82 -8.92 -1.65
N LEU A 127 -5.71 -10.15 -1.16
CA LEU A 127 -4.98 -10.46 0.06
C LEU A 127 -3.49 -10.25 -0.16
N LEU A 128 -2.93 -10.76 -1.25
CA LEU A 128 -1.53 -10.61 -1.62
C LEU A 128 -1.13 -9.13 -1.71
N SER A 129 -1.89 -8.32 -2.45
CA SER A 129 -1.69 -6.88 -2.54
C SER A 129 -1.70 -6.20 -1.16
N SER A 130 -2.66 -6.57 -0.31
CA SER A 130 -2.76 -6.02 1.04
C SER A 130 -1.58 -6.46 1.92
N THR A 131 -1.13 -7.71 1.80
CA THR A 131 0.03 -8.25 2.54
C THR A 131 1.30 -7.52 2.13
N ILE A 132 1.61 -7.43 0.84
CA ILE A 132 2.80 -6.73 0.32
C ILE A 132 2.81 -5.27 0.79
N ARG A 133 1.68 -4.56 0.64
CA ARG A 133 1.53 -3.18 1.11
C ARG A 133 1.91 -3.06 2.59
N HIS A 134 1.40 -3.93 3.46
CA HIS A 134 1.63 -3.81 4.90
C HIS A 134 3.01 -4.30 5.34
N VAL A 135 3.63 -5.24 4.61
CA VAL A 135 5.05 -5.56 4.78
C VAL A 135 5.92 -4.35 4.46
N ILE A 136 5.65 -3.64 3.35
CA ILE A 136 6.35 -2.39 3.01
C ILE A 136 6.18 -1.35 4.13
N LEU A 137 4.94 -1.13 4.60
CA LEU A 137 4.69 -0.17 5.68
C LEU A 137 5.38 -0.54 6.99
N PHE A 138 5.50 -1.83 7.30
CA PHE A 138 6.29 -2.31 8.43
C PHE A 138 7.78 -2.00 8.24
N LYS A 139 8.34 -2.27 7.06
CA LYS A 139 9.76 -2.05 6.77
C LYS A 139 10.14 -0.57 6.73
N THR A 140 9.27 0.31 6.21
CA THR A 140 9.62 1.72 5.97
C THR A 140 9.10 2.70 7.03
N MET A 141 7.98 2.40 7.68
CA MET A 141 7.32 3.31 8.63
C MET A 141 6.64 2.57 9.81
N PRO A 142 7.36 1.68 10.53
CA PRO A 142 6.76 0.80 11.54
C PRO A 142 6.11 1.56 12.70
N ASN A 143 6.61 2.75 13.01
CA ASN A 143 6.14 3.58 14.14
C ASN A 143 5.05 4.58 13.78
N ASP A 144 4.78 4.78 12.48
CA ASP A 144 3.78 5.70 11.99
C ASP A 144 2.41 5.03 11.77
N PRO A 145 1.33 5.81 11.63
CA PRO A 145 0.03 5.28 11.24
C PRO A 145 0.08 4.63 9.85
N TRP A 146 -0.37 3.38 9.74
CA TRP A 146 -0.47 2.64 8.47
C TRP A 146 -1.72 3.00 7.64
N SER A 147 -2.17 4.25 7.75
CA SER A 147 -3.36 4.78 7.10
C SER A 147 -3.17 6.25 6.73
N GLY A 148 -3.89 6.72 5.71
CA GLY A 148 -3.77 8.09 5.20
C GLY A 148 -2.69 8.23 4.12
N ALA A 149 -2.45 9.47 3.68
CA ALA A 149 -1.60 9.78 2.52
C ALA A 149 -0.14 9.29 2.66
N ARG A 150 0.48 9.49 3.83
CA ARG A 150 1.84 9.00 4.13
C ARG A 150 1.98 7.49 4.03
N ALA A 151 0.90 6.75 4.29
CA ALA A 151 0.87 5.30 4.16
C ALA A 151 0.50 4.83 2.74
N HIS A 152 0.44 5.73 1.75
CA HIS A 152 0.23 5.33 0.37
C HIS A 152 1.42 4.51 -0.14
N VAL A 153 1.13 3.38 -0.80
CA VAL A 153 2.12 2.54 -1.47
C VAL A 153 1.62 2.39 -2.89
N SER A 154 2.44 2.83 -3.86
CA SER A 154 2.10 2.79 -5.27
C SER A 154 2.02 1.35 -5.80
N ASN A 155 1.26 1.14 -6.86
CA ASN A 155 1.15 -0.17 -7.51
C ASN A 155 2.51 -0.67 -8.02
N ASP A 156 3.35 0.24 -8.54
CA ASP A 156 4.72 -0.08 -8.97
C ASP A 156 5.57 -0.65 -7.84
N ARG A 157 5.47 -0.09 -6.62
CA ARG A 157 6.18 -0.62 -5.45
C ARG A 157 5.66 -1.96 -4.98
N ILE A 158 4.34 -2.18 -5.07
CA ILE A 158 3.75 -3.49 -4.78
C ILE A 158 4.25 -4.52 -5.77
N LEU A 159 4.29 -4.20 -7.07
CA LEU A 159 4.79 -5.09 -8.10
C LEU A 159 6.29 -5.36 -7.97
N ALA A 160 7.09 -4.33 -7.68
CA ALA A 160 8.52 -4.45 -7.47
C ALA A 160 8.83 -5.35 -6.27
N ALA A 161 8.24 -5.08 -5.11
CA ALA A 161 8.41 -5.92 -3.93
C ALA A 161 7.96 -7.36 -4.17
N TYR A 162 6.83 -7.57 -4.87
CA TYR A 162 6.40 -8.91 -5.24
C TYR A 162 7.43 -9.64 -6.12
N ASN A 163 8.02 -8.95 -7.09
CA ASN A 163 9.02 -9.54 -7.99
C ASN A 163 10.34 -9.85 -7.30
N GLU A 164 10.70 -9.13 -6.24
CA GLU A 164 11.90 -9.40 -5.44
C GLU A 164 11.80 -10.74 -4.67
N ASP A 165 10.62 -11.11 -4.19
CA ASP A 165 10.44 -12.31 -3.36
C ASP A 165 9.05 -12.95 -3.50
N ARG A 166 8.77 -13.48 -4.70
CA ARG A 166 7.45 -14.02 -5.07
C ARG A 166 7.03 -15.17 -4.16
N ASP A 167 7.96 -16.08 -3.88
CA ASP A 167 7.69 -17.33 -3.16
C ASP A 167 7.33 -17.04 -1.71
N ARG A 168 8.09 -16.17 -1.03
CA ARG A 168 7.81 -15.80 0.37
C ARG A 168 6.48 -15.07 0.52
N TYR A 169 6.13 -14.18 -0.41
CA TYR A 169 4.82 -13.55 -0.39
C TYR A 169 3.68 -14.55 -0.64
N GLY A 170 3.86 -15.48 -1.56
CA GLY A 170 2.90 -16.56 -1.84
C GLY A 170 2.68 -17.48 -0.62
N GLU A 171 3.77 -17.87 0.03
CA GLU A 171 3.77 -18.65 1.26
C GLU A 171 3.07 -17.90 2.40
N ALA A 172 3.47 -16.65 2.66
CA ALA A 172 2.90 -15.84 3.73
C ALA A 172 1.39 -15.64 3.58
N VAL A 173 0.91 -15.44 2.34
CA VAL A 173 -0.52 -15.38 2.05
C VAL A 173 -1.21 -16.71 2.35
N THR A 174 -0.61 -17.84 1.96
CA THR A 174 -1.17 -19.17 2.18
C THR A 174 -1.24 -19.50 3.68
N ILE A 175 -0.15 -19.32 4.40
CA ILE A 175 -0.07 -19.55 5.85
C ILE A 175 -0.97 -18.58 6.61
N GLY A 176 -0.94 -17.30 6.29
CA GLY A 176 -1.78 -16.29 6.95
C GLY A 176 -3.28 -16.57 6.82
N ARG A 177 -3.73 -17.12 5.68
CA ARG A 177 -5.12 -17.58 5.52
C ARG A 177 -5.48 -18.68 6.50
N GLU A 178 -4.62 -19.68 6.64
CA GLU A 178 -4.85 -20.80 7.55
C GLU A 178 -4.78 -20.37 9.02
N LEU A 179 -3.75 -19.61 9.42
CA LEU A 179 -3.61 -19.12 10.79
C LEU A 179 -4.79 -18.24 11.23
N SER A 180 -5.32 -17.40 10.34
CA SER A 180 -6.45 -16.51 10.67
C SER A 180 -7.72 -17.25 11.11
N LYS A 181 -7.88 -18.53 10.75
CA LYS A 181 -9.02 -19.36 11.20
C LYS A 181 -8.95 -19.68 12.68
N HIS A 182 -7.77 -19.57 13.28
CA HIS A 182 -7.49 -19.90 14.68
C HIS A 182 -7.19 -18.66 15.52
N LEU A 183 -6.67 -17.59 14.91
CA LEU A 183 -6.28 -16.36 15.60
C LEU A 183 -7.35 -15.27 15.60
N PHE A 184 -7.12 -14.24 16.43
CA PHE A 184 -7.89 -12.99 16.40
C PHE A 184 -7.56 -12.11 15.18
N ALA A 185 -6.40 -12.34 14.55
CA ALA A 185 -5.86 -11.52 13.48
C ALA A 185 -6.58 -11.78 12.15
N SER A 186 -6.74 -10.73 11.35
CA SER A 186 -7.21 -10.85 9.96
C SER A 186 -6.23 -11.65 9.11
N GLN A 187 -6.68 -12.20 7.97
CA GLN A 187 -5.82 -12.92 7.02
C GLN A 187 -4.57 -12.12 6.64
N THR A 188 -4.73 -10.81 6.36
CA THR A 188 -3.60 -9.93 6.06
C THR A 188 -2.68 -9.76 7.26
N ALA A 189 -3.22 -9.50 8.46
CA ALA A 189 -2.38 -9.33 9.66
C ALA A 189 -1.57 -10.58 10.00
N ALA A 190 -2.18 -11.76 9.89
CA ALA A 190 -1.51 -13.03 10.09
C ALA A 190 -0.44 -13.28 9.02
N ALA A 191 -0.72 -12.98 7.75
CA ALA A 191 0.24 -13.10 6.66
C ALA A 191 1.44 -12.15 6.83
N VAL A 192 1.18 -10.89 7.19
CA VAL A 192 2.24 -9.90 7.44
C VAL A 192 3.06 -10.30 8.66
N GLY A 193 2.40 -10.69 9.76
CA GLY A 193 3.06 -11.17 10.97
C GLY A 193 4.00 -12.34 10.67
N PHE A 194 3.50 -13.37 9.99
CA PHE A 194 4.31 -14.50 9.53
C PHE A 194 5.48 -14.05 8.64
N PHE A 195 5.22 -13.23 7.62
CA PHE A 195 6.27 -12.78 6.71
C PHE A 195 7.41 -12.11 7.47
N VAL A 196 7.10 -11.10 8.30
CA VAL A 196 8.13 -10.27 8.93
C VAL A 196 8.89 -10.99 10.04
N THR A 197 8.26 -11.98 10.70
CA THR A 197 8.94 -12.76 11.74
C THR A 197 9.86 -13.81 11.14
N THR A 198 9.42 -14.50 10.08
CA THR A 198 10.29 -15.48 9.41
C THR A 198 11.38 -14.80 8.57
N ASP A 199 11.21 -13.52 8.19
CA ASP A 199 12.20 -12.76 7.39
C ASP A 199 13.56 -12.67 8.08
N VAL A 200 13.53 -12.60 9.41
CA VAL A 200 14.71 -12.41 10.23
C VAL A 200 15.10 -13.68 11.01
N ALA A 201 14.32 -14.75 10.90
CA ALA A 201 14.49 -15.97 11.68
C ALA A 201 14.55 -17.25 10.81
N PRO A 202 15.48 -17.33 9.84
CA PRO A 202 15.57 -18.49 8.94
C PRO A 202 15.92 -19.81 9.64
N ALA A 203 16.46 -19.77 10.87
CA ALA A 203 16.80 -20.97 11.64
C ALA A 203 15.77 -21.33 12.74
N ALA A 204 14.67 -20.58 12.86
CA ALA A 204 13.60 -20.93 13.79
C ALA A 204 12.80 -22.14 13.26
N ASP A 205 12.24 -22.95 14.16
CA ASP A 205 11.35 -24.06 13.80
C ASP A 205 9.97 -23.52 13.39
N ILE A 206 9.86 -23.12 12.12
CA ILE A 206 8.65 -22.51 11.56
C ILE A 206 7.48 -23.50 11.59
N ASP A 207 7.73 -24.79 11.40
CA ASP A 207 6.71 -25.82 11.41
C ASP A 207 6.13 -26.02 12.81
N GLU A 208 6.96 -25.98 13.86
CA GLU A 208 6.50 -26.03 15.24
C GLU A 208 5.63 -24.82 15.61
N TRP A 209 6.02 -23.62 15.18
CA TRP A 209 5.22 -22.41 15.35
C TRP A 209 3.87 -22.52 14.65
N ILE A 210 3.86 -22.88 13.36
CA ILE A 210 2.63 -23.02 12.56
C ILE A 210 1.73 -24.11 13.14
N SER A 211 2.29 -25.29 13.46
CA SER A 211 1.55 -26.44 13.96
C SER A 211 0.88 -26.11 15.30
N GLY A 212 1.62 -25.54 16.25
CA GLY A 212 1.06 -25.13 17.55
C GLY A 212 -0.04 -24.08 17.40
N LEU A 213 0.15 -23.08 16.52
CA LEU A 213 -0.89 -22.09 16.24
C LEU A 213 -2.12 -22.64 15.52
N LYS A 214 -2.02 -23.73 14.76
CA LYS A 214 -3.17 -24.38 14.09
C LYS A 214 -3.89 -25.34 15.03
N SER A 215 -3.16 -26.30 15.60
CA SER A 215 -3.75 -27.36 16.43
C SER A 215 -4.24 -26.82 17.77
N GLY A 216 -3.42 -25.99 18.43
CA GLY A 216 -3.61 -25.64 19.85
C GLY A 216 -3.45 -26.83 20.80
N ALA A 217 -2.97 -27.97 20.31
CA ALA A 217 -2.77 -29.17 21.12
C ALA A 217 -1.41 -29.10 21.83
N SER A 218 -1.35 -29.65 23.05
CA SER A 218 -0.12 -29.73 23.86
C SER A 218 0.56 -28.37 24.10
N LEU A 219 -0.24 -27.31 24.25
CA LEU A 219 0.27 -26.00 24.65
C LEU A 219 0.00 -25.78 26.15
N ASP A 220 1.07 -25.66 26.93
CA ASP A 220 0.98 -25.45 28.37
C ASP A 220 0.71 -23.98 28.75
N PRO A 221 0.18 -23.71 29.95
CA PRO A 221 0.10 -22.35 30.49
C PRO A 221 1.47 -21.65 30.46
N GLY A 222 1.55 -20.53 29.76
CA GLY A 222 2.80 -19.78 29.53
C GLY A 222 3.34 -19.86 28.10
N ASP A 223 2.84 -20.79 27.28
CA ASP A 223 3.19 -20.86 25.85
C ASP A 223 2.63 -19.63 25.10
N ALA A 224 3.49 -18.92 24.39
CA ALA A 224 3.10 -17.71 23.66
C ALA A 224 2.11 -17.99 22.50
N ARG A 225 2.12 -19.21 21.94
CA ARG A 225 1.15 -19.66 20.93
C ARG A 225 -0.24 -19.79 21.53
N LEU A 226 -0.35 -20.33 22.75
CA LEU A 226 -1.61 -20.42 23.48
C LEU A 226 -2.13 -19.01 23.77
N ALA A 227 -1.28 -18.14 24.32
CA ALA A 227 -1.62 -16.75 24.60
C ALA A 227 -2.12 -16.01 23.34
N LEU A 228 -1.49 -16.21 22.18
CA LEU A 228 -1.90 -15.59 20.91
C LEU A 228 -3.28 -16.09 20.43
N ARG A 229 -3.56 -17.39 20.61
CA ARG A 229 -4.86 -17.99 20.25
C ARG A 229 -6.00 -17.50 21.15
N GLU A 230 -5.71 -17.20 22.41
CA GLU A 230 -6.70 -16.72 23.39
C GLU A 230 -7.03 -15.23 23.25
N VAL A 231 -6.29 -14.47 22.43
CA VAL A 231 -6.62 -13.06 22.17
C VAL A 231 -8.07 -12.95 21.64
N PRO A 232 -8.96 -12.14 22.25
CA PRO A 232 -10.36 -12.12 21.88
C PRO A 232 -10.64 -11.63 20.44
N ARG A 233 -11.39 -12.44 19.68
CA ARG A 233 -11.86 -12.11 18.31
C ARG A 233 -12.85 -10.95 18.25
N ASP A 234 -13.61 -10.70 19.32
CA ASP A 234 -14.68 -9.68 19.36
C ASP A 234 -14.18 -8.23 19.16
N THR A 235 -12.87 -8.03 19.16
CA THR A 235 -12.20 -6.82 18.70
C THR A 235 -12.25 -6.61 17.18
N GLN A 236 -12.96 -7.45 16.42
CA GLN A 236 -13.11 -7.39 14.95
C GLN A 236 -14.52 -7.00 14.45
N LYS A 237 -15.56 -6.93 15.31
CA LYS A 237 -16.94 -6.58 14.87
C LYS A 237 -16.99 -5.19 14.23
N ARG A 238 -17.61 -5.10 13.03
CA ARG A 238 -17.83 -3.84 12.29
C ARG A 238 -18.58 -2.83 13.19
N GLY A 239 -18.09 -1.59 13.25
CA GLY A 239 -18.70 -0.49 14.02
C GLY A 239 -18.25 -0.37 15.49
N SER A 240 -17.49 -1.31 16.02
CA SER A 240 -16.97 -1.20 17.40
C SER A 240 -15.87 -0.14 17.48
N LYS A 241 -16.01 0.84 18.39
CA LYS A 241 -14.91 1.75 18.83
C LYS A 241 -13.66 0.97 19.30
N ARG A 242 -13.82 -0.33 19.59
CA ARG A 242 -12.76 -1.28 19.96
C ARG A 242 -12.29 -2.13 18.78
N ARG A 243 -12.30 -1.67 17.53
CA ARG A 243 -11.65 -2.44 16.43
C ARG A 243 -10.13 -2.33 16.48
N MET A 244 -9.38 -3.44 16.40
CA MET A 244 -7.91 -3.37 16.29
C MET A 244 -7.48 -3.03 14.87
N GLY A 245 -6.59 -2.03 14.74
CA GLY A 245 -6.00 -1.67 13.45
C GLY A 245 -4.98 -2.70 12.97
N MET A 246 -4.60 -2.64 11.70
CA MET A 246 -3.62 -3.58 11.12
C MET A 246 -2.29 -3.57 11.90
N ARG A 247 -1.80 -2.38 12.24
CA ARG A 247 -0.58 -2.18 13.03
C ARG A 247 -0.64 -2.86 14.40
N ASP A 248 -1.77 -2.79 15.10
CA ASP A 248 -1.96 -3.46 16.40
C ASP A 248 -1.96 -4.99 16.25
N GLN A 249 -2.65 -5.51 15.22
CA GLN A 249 -2.74 -6.96 15.00
C GLN A 249 -1.37 -7.56 14.71
N VAL A 250 -0.59 -6.91 13.83
CA VAL A 250 0.79 -7.33 13.52
C VAL A 250 1.70 -7.20 14.75
N ALA A 251 1.56 -6.12 15.54
CA ALA A 251 2.36 -5.95 16.75
C ALA A 251 2.10 -7.05 17.79
N ILE A 252 0.85 -7.44 18.00
CA ILE A 252 0.50 -8.55 18.91
C ILE A 252 1.08 -9.87 18.40
N TYR A 253 1.02 -10.12 17.09
CA TYR A 253 1.63 -11.31 16.49
C TYR A 253 3.15 -11.36 16.76
N ILE A 254 3.86 -10.26 16.50
CA ILE A 254 5.32 -10.19 16.72
C ILE A 254 5.67 -10.36 18.20
N LYS A 255 4.88 -9.79 19.13
CA LYS A 255 5.12 -9.99 20.57
C LYS A 255 5.00 -11.46 20.98
N ALA A 256 4.01 -12.17 20.45
CA ALA A 256 3.87 -13.59 20.70
C ALA A 256 5.02 -14.40 20.07
N TRP A 257 5.40 -14.07 18.83
CA TRP A 257 6.56 -14.68 18.17
C TRP A 257 7.83 -14.52 18.99
N ASN A 258 8.16 -13.29 19.40
CA ASN A 258 9.36 -13.00 20.18
C ASN A 258 9.39 -13.79 21.48
N SER A 259 8.25 -13.88 22.18
CA SER A 259 8.14 -14.64 23.43
C SER A 259 8.22 -16.16 23.24
N TRP A 260 7.95 -16.67 22.04
CA TRP A 260 8.12 -18.09 21.72
C TRP A 260 9.58 -18.40 21.37
N VAL A 261 10.23 -17.52 20.60
CA VAL A 261 11.67 -17.63 20.28
C VAL A 261 12.55 -17.42 21.51
N GLU A 262 12.13 -16.56 22.44
CA GLU A 262 12.84 -16.24 23.70
C GLU A 262 11.95 -16.57 24.92
N PRO A 263 11.79 -17.86 25.28
CA PRO A 263 10.89 -18.29 26.35
C PRO A 263 11.23 -17.68 27.72
N GLU A 264 12.48 -17.31 27.96
CA GLU A 264 12.91 -16.66 29.20
C GLU A 264 12.26 -15.30 29.41
N LYS A 265 11.79 -14.65 28.34
CA LYS A 265 11.05 -13.38 28.39
C LYS A 265 9.54 -13.56 28.41
N ALA A 266 9.03 -14.80 28.43
CA ALA A 266 7.60 -15.07 28.36
C ALA A 266 6.78 -14.50 29.53
N SER A 267 7.40 -14.37 30.71
CA SER A 267 6.75 -13.75 31.88
C SER A 267 6.32 -12.28 31.65
N GLU A 268 7.02 -11.59 30.73
CA GLU A 268 6.76 -10.20 30.34
C GLU A 268 5.71 -10.08 29.23
N LEU A 269 5.25 -11.20 28.66
CA LEU A 269 4.34 -11.19 27.52
C LEU A 269 3.04 -10.46 27.86
N ARG A 270 2.74 -9.42 27.08
CA ARG A 270 1.48 -8.68 27.16
C ARG A 270 0.92 -8.46 25.75
N LEU A 271 -0.05 -9.31 25.39
CA LEU A 271 -0.76 -9.27 24.12
C LEU A 271 -1.92 -8.25 24.17
N ARG A 272 -1.57 -6.99 23.90
CA ARG A 272 -2.51 -5.87 23.85
C ARG A 272 -2.11 -4.91 22.72
N ARG A 273 -3.03 -4.01 22.39
CA ARG A 273 -2.78 -2.89 21.48
C ARG A 273 -1.57 -2.09 21.92
N LEU A 274 -0.92 -1.46 20.94
CA LEU A 274 0.15 -0.52 21.22
C LEU A 274 -0.41 0.67 22.00
N ARG A 275 0.23 1.02 23.11
CA ARG A 275 -0.05 2.24 23.86
C ARG A 275 0.35 3.45 23.01
N LYS A 276 -0.17 4.63 23.37
CA LYS A 276 0.25 5.89 22.75
C LYS A 276 1.77 6.03 22.90
N ARG A 277 2.48 6.23 21.78
CA ARG A 277 3.96 6.31 21.68
C ARG A 277 4.71 4.98 21.90
N GLU A 278 4.01 3.86 22.06
CA GLU A 278 4.66 2.55 22.04
C GLU A 278 5.17 2.24 20.62
N LYS A 279 6.46 1.95 20.51
CA LYS A 279 7.09 1.58 19.25
C LYS A 279 6.61 0.21 18.79
N MET A 280 6.69 -0.02 17.48
CA MET A 280 6.44 -1.34 16.91
C MET A 280 7.45 -2.33 17.51
N PRO A 281 7.03 -3.53 17.98
CA PRO A 281 7.96 -4.57 18.34
C PRO A 281 8.76 -5.01 17.10
N ILE A 282 10.03 -5.30 17.31
CA ILE A 282 10.94 -5.79 16.28
C ILE A 282 11.02 -7.32 16.42
N PRO A 283 10.79 -8.09 15.35
CA PRO A 283 10.94 -9.54 15.40
C PRO A 283 12.36 -9.96 15.82
N VAL A 284 12.45 -10.96 16.70
CA VAL A 284 13.73 -11.52 17.14
C VAL A 284 14.37 -12.31 16.00
N GLU A 285 15.66 -12.08 15.78
CA GLU A 285 16.47 -12.78 14.78
C GLU A 285 16.87 -14.18 15.27
N VAL A 286 16.77 -15.19 14.40
CA VAL A 286 17.24 -16.57 14.67
C VAL A 286 18.06 -17.04 13.48
N LYS A 287 19.38 -17.15 13.67
CA LYS A 287 20.35 -17.50 12.62
C LYS A 287 20.90 -18.90 12.86
N PHE A 288 21.28 -19.58 11.78
CA PHE A 288 22.01 -20.83 11.90
C PHE A 288 23.33 -20.57 12.63
N GLU A 289 23.67 -21.42 13.59
CA GLU A 289 25.00 -21.41 14.20
C GLU A 289 26.05 -21.66 13.10
N ARG A 290 27.13 -20.87 13.13
CA ARG A 290 28.23 -20.97 12.15
C ARG A 290 29.17 -22.11 12.50
#